data_AF-A0A258X6L9-F1
#
_entry.id   AF-A0A258X6L9-F1
#
_cell.length_a   1.000
_cell.length_b   1.000
_cell.length_c   1.000
_cell.angle_alpha   90.00
_cell.angle_beta   90.00
_cell.angle_gamma   90.00
#
_symmetry.space_group_name_H-M   'P 1'
#
loop_
_entity.id
_entity.type
_entity.pdbx_description
1 polymer ?
#
loop_
_entity_poly.entity_id
_entity_poly.type
_entity_poly.pdbx_seq_one_letter_code
_entity_poly.pdbx_strand_id
1 'polypeptide(L)'
;MLGLQEKTYLVSSPWFEGEAPLTTFALEELIGTKLKALYQRKKGRDLFDVDYFLKFHPELNLKQVIECFSLYAKYQGIIVSRAELEKNLIMKSLDSSYYNDIKPLLTSEASKNYNASDAFDHVFEKICPLFPGSPWNHNLEGSLLTHFIDLLKQVNVASSSGKNKEELSQKLQELSLKIMQTDSLMSKAKELNLDKKIRSLLA
;
A
#
# COMPACT_ATOMS: atom_id res chain seq x y z
N MET A 1 -12.01 4.77 20.92
CA MET A 1 -10.53 4.78 21.09
C MET A 1 -10.20 3.88 22.25
N LEU A 2 -9.11 3.14 22.13
CA LEU A 2 -8.58 2.18 23.09
C LEU A 2 -7.88 2.85 24.28
N GLY A 3 -7.60 4.15 24.17
CA GLY A 3 -7.09 4.96 25.28
C GLY A 3 -5.57 4.91 25.43
N LEU A 4 -5.09 5.60 26.46
CA LEU A 4 -3.67 5.64 26.81
C LEU A 4 -3.29 4.41 27.64
N GLN A 5 -2.13 3.86 27.34
CA GLN A 5 -1.48 2.74 28.02
C GLN A 5 -0.13 3.21 28.56
N GLU A 6 0.21 2.77 29.76
CA GLU A 6 1.54 2.95 30.31
C GLU A 6 2.39 1.72 29.95
N LYS A 7 3.58 1.94 29.38
CA LYS A 7 4.56 0.91 29.07
C LYS A 7 5.91 1.29 29.65
N THR A 8 6.55 0.38 30.36
CA THR A 8 7.94 0.58 30.80
C THR A 8 8.87 0.45 29.61
N TYR A 9 9.65 1.50 29.35
CA TYR A 9 10.71 1.48 28.36
C TYR A 9 12.05 1.33 29.05
N LEU A 10 12.81 0.30 28.65
CA LEU A 10 14.12 -0.03 29.20
C LEU A 10 15.20 0.33 28.19
N VAL A 11 16.25 0.98 28.66
CA VAL A 11 17.49 1.21 27.92
C VAL A 11 18.60 0.48 28.65
N SER A 12 19.30 -0.42 27.95
CA SER A 12 20.50 -1.08 28.45
C SER A 12 21.60 -0.97 27.40
N SER A 13 22.67 -0.27 27.76
CA SER A 13 23.83 -0.03 26.90
C SER A 13 25.11 0.06 27.75
N PRO A 14 26.31 -0.03 27.15
CA PRO A 14 27.57 0.09 27.90
C PRO A 14 27.76 1.42 28.64
N TRP A 15 27.01 2.46 28.30
CA TRP A 15 27.16 3.82 28.84
C TRP A 15 25.99 4.27 29.71
N PHE A 16 24.86 3.57 29.66
CA PHE A 16 23.64 3.93 30.39
C PHE A 16 22.73 2.72 30.53
N GLU A 17 22.19 2.53 31.73
CA GLU A 17 21.12 1.61 32.05
C GLU A 17 20.03 2.35 32.82
N GLY A 18 18.77 2.19 32.41
CA GLY A 18 17.65 2.86 33.06
C GLY A 18 16.31 2.47 32.46
N GLU A 19 15.26 2.74 33.21
CA GLU A 19 13.88 2.53 32.79
C GLU A 19 13.01 3.75 33.08
N ALA A 20 11.98 3.95 32.27
CA ALA A 20 10.99 4.99 32.50
C ALA A 20 9.59 4.50 32.06
N PRO A 21 8.52 4.84 32.80
CA PRO A 21 7.16 4.64 32.34
C PRO A 21 6.88 5.63 31.19
N LEU A 22 6.38 5.12 30.07
CA LEU A 22 5.93 5.90 28.93
C LEU A 22 4.42 5.74 28.75
N THR A 23 3.70 6.86 28.76
CA THR A 23 2.30 6.89 28.37
C THR A 23 2.21 6.99 26.85
N THR A 24 1.58 6.01 26.21
CA THR A 24 1.39 5.93 24.75
C THR A 24 0.00 5.41 24.40
N PHE A 25 -0.42 5.47 23.15
CA PHE A 25 -1.66 4.84 22.71
C PHE A 25 -1.51 3.33 22.62
N ALA A 26 -2.64 2.60 22.73
CA ALA A 26 -2.68 1.19 22.38
C ALA A 26 -2.12 0.96 20.96
N LEU A 27 -1.42 -0.15 20.77
CA LEU A 27 -0.70 -0.41 19.53
C LEU A 27 -1.67 -0.48 18.34
N GLU A 28 -2.81 -1.14 18.50
CA GLU A 28 -3.85 -1.26 17.48
C GLU A 28 -4.40 0.11 17.04
N GLU A 29 -4.50 1.06 17.98
CA GLU A 29 -4.91 2.43 17.67
C GLU A 29 -3.84 3.16 16.87
N LEU A 30 -2.56 3.03 17.25
CA LEU A 30 -1.43 3.58 16.50
C LEU A 30 -1.42 3.05 15.06
N ILE A 31 -1.57 1.74 14.86
CA ILE A 31 -1.59 1.14 13.52
C ILE A 31 -2.85 1.56 12.75
N GLY A 32 -4.00 1.68 13.41
CA GLY A 32 -5.21 2.23 12.79
C GLY A 32 -4.99 3.64 12.22
N THR A 33 -4.25 4.50 12.93
CA THR A 33 -3.89 5.83 12.42
C THR A 33 -2.88 5.79 11.29
N LYS A 34 -1.92 4.84 11.31
CA LYS A 34 -0.98 4.61 10.20
C LYS A 34 -1.70 4.12 8.95
N LEU A 35 -2.66 3.21 9.09
CA LEU A 35 -3.50 2.74 7.98
C LEU A 35 -4.33 3.89 7.39
N LYS A 36 -4.83 4.80 8.23
CA LYS A 36 -5.52 6.02 7.77
C LYS A 36 -4.58 6.92 6.97
N ALA A 37 -3.37 7.15 7.47
CA ALA A 37 -2.36 7.92 6.77
C ALA A 37 -1.98 7.25 5.43
N LEU A 38 -1.81 5.93 5.42
CA LEU A 38 -1.59 5.13 4.23
C LEU A 38 -2.72 5.31 3.23
N TYR A 39 -3.98 5.35 3.65
CA TYR A 39 -5.13 5.59 2.77
C TYR A 39 -5.19 7.03 2.22
N GLN A 40 -4.86 8.04 3.03
CA GLN A 40 -4.97 9.45 2.66
C GLN A 40 -3.78 9.98 1.87
N ARG A 41 -2.58 9.47 2.14
CA ARG A 41 -1.33 9.95 1.56
C ARG A 41 -0.79 8.96 0.55
N LYS A 42 -0.02 9.45 -0.41
CA LYS A 42 0.75 8.63 -1.35
C LYS A 42 2.22 8.66 -0.93
N LYS A 43 2.54 7.92 0.14
CA LYS A 43 3.88 7.84 0.72
C LYS A 43 4.19 6.37 1.06
N GLY A 44 5.26 5.82 0.50
CA GLY A 44 5.71 4.45 0.76
C GLY A 44 6.21 4.23 2.19
N ARG A 45 6.56 5.30 2.91
CA ARG A 45 6.84 5.19 4.36
C ARG A 45 5.63 4.73 5.19
N ASP A 46 4.42 5.13 4.80
CA ASP A 46 3.21 4.70 5.51
C ASP A 46 2.94 3.21 5.23
N LEU A 47 3.31 2.73 4.05
CA LEU A 47 3.28 1.30 3.70
C LEU A 47 4.31 0.51 4.51
N PHE A 48 5.54 1.03 4.61
CA PHE A 48 6.60 0.45 5.42
C PHE A 48 6.17 0.28 6.87
N ASP A 49 5.60 1.33 7.48
CA ASP A 49 5.14 1.27 8.87
C ASP A 49 4.11 0.15 9.05
N VAL A 50 3.06 0.11 8.24
CA VAL A 50 2.00 -0.92 8.36
C VAL A 50 2.58 -2.33 8.14
N ASP A 51 3.37 -2.53 7.09
CA ASP A 51 4.00 -3.83 6.80
C ASP A 51 4.93 -4.29 7.94
N TYR A 52 5.74 -3.38 8.47
CA TYR A 52 6.65 -3.66 9.58
C TYR A 52 5.88 -4.17 10.81
N PHE A 53 4.83 -3.47 11.21
CA PHE A 53 4.04 -3.88 12.37
C PHE A 53 3.32 -5.22 12.14
N LEU A 54 2.80 -5.46 10.94
CA LEU A 54 2.21 -6.76 10.61
C LEU A 54 3.21 -7.92 10.69
N LYS A 55 4.48 -7.68 10.37
CA LYS A 55 5.54 -8.70 10.40
C LYS A 55 6.07 -8.97 11.81
N PHE A 56 6.27 -7.91 12.60
CA PHE A 56 6.95 -8.01 13.89
C PHE A 56 6.01 -8.07 15.10
N HIS A 57 4.72 -7.81 14.92
CA HIS A 57 3.70 -7.92 15.95
C HIS A 57 2.55 -8.85 15.52
N PRO A 58 2.81 -10.17 15.42
CA PRO A 58 1.80 -11.15 15.00
C PRO A 58 0.59 -11.23 15.96
N GLU A 59 0.73 -10.73 17.19
CA GLU A 59 -0.33 -10.63 18.20
C GLU A 59 -1.33 -9.50 17.95
N LEU A 60 -1.07 -8.63 16.96
CA LEU A 60 -1.94 -7.50 16.64
C LEU A 60 -3.38 -7.94 16.37
N ASN A 61 -4.31 -7.35 17.10
CA ASN A 61 -5.73 -7.54 16.81
C ASN A 61 -6.12 -6.68 15.59
N LEU A 62 -6.00 -7.27 14.39
CA LEU A 62 -6.30 -6.56 13.15
C LEU A 62 -7.74 -6.06 13.07
N LYS A 63 -8.69 -6.73 13.72
CA LYS A 63 -10.07 -6.25 13.79
C LYS A 63 -10.15 -4.91 14.54
N GLN A 64 -9.47 -4.80 15.69
CA GLN A 64 -9.38 -3.53 16.42
C GLN A 64 -8.62 -2.45 15.64
N VAL A 65 -7.60 -2.81 14.87
CA VAL A 65 -6.92 -1.88 13.95
C VAL A 65 -7.92 -1.29 12.94
N ILE A 66 -8.76 -2.12 12.32
CA ILE A 66 -9.77 -1.66 11.36
C ILE A 66 -10.86 -0.83 12.03
N GLU A 67 -11.29 -1.20 13.24
CA GLU A 67 -12.25 -0.43 14.03
C GLU A 67 -11.70 0.97 14.36
N CYS A 68 -10.46 1.05 14.83
CA CYS A 68 -9.76 2.32 15.10
C CYS A 68 -9.65 3.16 13.82
N PHE A 69 -9.18 2.57 12.71
CA PHE A 69 -9.16 3.24 11.40
C PHE A 69 -10.52 3.82 11.05
N SER A 70 -11.58 3.00 11.14
CA SER A 70 -12.93 3.36 10.70
C SER A 70 -13.51 4.50 11.53
N LEU A 71 -13.25 4.49 12.85
CA LEU A 71 -13.67 5.57 13.75
C LEU A 71 -12.99 6.89 13.40
N TYR A 72 -11.67 6.89 13.20
CA TYR A 72 -10.95 8.11 12.83
C TYR A 72 -11.31 8.61 11.43
N ALA A 73 -11.52 7.71 10.47
CA ALA A 73 -11.96 8.06 9.13
C ALA A 73 -13.36 8.69 9.17
N LYS A 74 -14.29 8.08 9.93
CA LYS A 74 -15.65 8.59 10.11
C LYS A 74 -15.68 9.96 10.76
N TYR A 75 -14.81 10.21 11.74
CA TYR A 75 -14.67 11.54 12.36
C TYR A 75 -14.26 12.62 11.34
N GLN A 76 -13.55 12.23 10.28
CA GLN A 76 -13.18 13.12 9.17
C GLN A 76 -14.20 13.10 8.02
N GLY A 77 -15.38 12.49 8.22
CA GLY A 77 -16.43 12.39 7.20
C GLY A 77 -16.15 11.35 6.10
N ILE A 78 -15.20 10.44 6.32
CA ILE A 78 -14.79 9.43 5.33
C ILE A 78 -15.31 8.06 5.78
N ILE A 79 -16.02 7.38 4.90
CA ILE A 79 -16.38 5.97 5.04
C ILE A 79 -15.65 5.22 3.92
N VAL A 80 -14.97 4.13 4.25
CA VAL A 80 -14.14 3.39 3.31
C VAL A 80 -14.63 1.95 3.25
N SER A 81 -15.09 1.55 2.06
CA SER A 81 -15.37 0.16 1.71
C SER A 81 -14.10 -0.58 1.27
N ARG A 82 -14.17 -1.91 1.22
CA ARG A 82 -13.09 -2.75 0.67
C ARG A 82 -12.68 -2.33 -0.74
N ALA A 83 -13.65 -2.14 -1.64
CA ALA A 83 -13.37 -1.71 -3.00
C ALA A 83 -12.67 -0.34 -3.08
N GLU A 84 -13.04 0.61 -2.21
CA GLU A 84 -12.40 1.93 -2.18
C GLU A 84 -10.97 1.86 -1.65
N LEU A 85 -10.71 1.05 -0.64
CA LEU A 85 -9.36 0.82 -0.12
C LEU A 85 -8.47 0.14 -1.17
N GLU A 86 -8.94 -0.96 -1.76
CA GLU A 86 -8.19 -1.70 -2.77
C GLU A 86 -7.88 -0.83 -3.99
N LYS A 87 -8.87 -0.10 -4.52
CA LYS A 87 -8.67 0.88 -5.60
C LYS A 87 -7.62 1.92 -5.19
N ASN A 88 -7.73 2.50 -4.00
CA ASN A 88 -6.80 3.51 -3.52
C ASN A 88 -5.35 3.00 -3.47
N LEU A 89 -5.14 1.82 -2.89
CA LEU A 89 -3.81 1.21 -2.77
C LEU A 89 -3.24 0.86 -4.15
N ILE A 90 -4.03 0.20 -5.01
CA ILE A 90 -3.59 -0.15 -6.37
C ILE A 90 -3.21 1.11 -7.15
N MET A 91 -4.03 2.16 -7.15
CA MET A 91 -3.73 3.39 -7.88
C MET A 91 -2.45 4.08 -7.38
N LYS A 92 -2.07 3.92 -6.10
CA LYS A 92 -0.78 4.40 -5.57
C LYS A 92 0.37 3.55 -6.07
N SER A 93 0.18 2.23 -6.11
CA SER A 93 1.14 1.25 -6.60
C SER A 93 1.47 1.43 -8.10
N LEU A 94 0.60 2.10 -8.87
CA LEU A 94 0.85 2.42 -10.28
C LEU A 94 1.84 3.57 -10.50
N ASP A 95 2.34 4.18 -9.43
CA ASP A 95 3.34 5.24 -9.48
C ASP A 95 4.68 4.77 -8.89
N SER A 96 5.74 4.88 -9.69
CA SER A 96 7.08 4.46 -9.28
C SER A 96 7.64 5.27 -8.11
N SER A 97 7.21 6.52 -7.89
CA SER A 97 7.65 7.33 -6.75
C SER A 97 7.18 6.76 -5.42
N TYR A 98 6.05 6.04 -5.41
CA TYR A 98 5.48 5.43 -4.22
C TYR A 98 6.39 4.36 -3.62
N TYR A 99 7.11 3.61 -4.45
CA TYR A 99 8.02 2.55 -3.98
C TYR A 99 9.42 3.06 -3.61
N ASN A 100 9.80 4.26 -4.05
CA ASN A 100 11.17 4.75 -3.93
C ASN A 100 11.35 5.81 -2.84
N ASP A 101 10.28 6.33 -2.23
CA ASP A 101 10.37 7.42 -1.25
C ASP A 101 10.99 7.02 0.10
N ILE A 102 10.85 5.76 0.50
CA ILE A 102 11.29 5.24 1.81
C ILE A 102 12.75 4.81 1.83
N LYS A 103 13.30 4.39 0.68
CA LYS A 103 14.70 3.93 0.56
C LYS A 103 15.73 4.86 1.23
N PRO A 104 15.74 6.19 0.99
CA PRO A 104 16.73 7.08 1.61
C PRO A 104 16.52 7.30 3.11
N LEU A 105 15.40 6.87 3.69
CA LEU A 105 15.07 7.05 5.10
C LEU A 105 15.41 5.82 5.95
N LEU A 106 15.71 4.69 5.32
CA LEU A 106 16.05 3.43 5.99
C LEU A 106 17.56 3.37 6.26
N THR A 107 17.94 2.66 7.32
CA THR A 107 19.34 2.31 7.56
C THR A 107 19.87 1.46 6.41
N SER A 108 21.20 1.45 6.20
CA SER A 108 21.81 0.67 5.12
C SER A 108 21.43 -0.82 5.13
N GLU A 109 21.15 -1.38 6.30
CA GLU A 109 20.68 -2.76 6.45
C GLU A 109 19.19 -2.89 6.12
N ALA A 110 18.34 -2.07 6.74
CA ALA A 110 16.90 -2.09 6.48
C ALA A 110 16.58 -1.79 5.00
N SER A 111 17.31 -0.88 4.37
CA SER A 111 17.16 -0.55 2.95
C SER A 111 17.52 -1.72 2.02
N LYS A 112 18.41 -2.63 2.43
CA LYS A 112 18.76 -3.82 1.64
C LYS A 112 17.71 -4.92 1.75
N ASN A 113 17.08 -5.02 2.92
CA ASN A 113 16.13 -6.09 3.24
C ASN A 113 14.67 -5.70 2.95
N TYR A 114 14.40 -4.41 2.73
CA TYR A 114 13.04 -3.93 2.45
C TYR A 114 12.72 -3.94 0.96
N ASN A 115 11.69 -4.70 0.59
CA ASN A 115 11.06 -4.67 -0.72
C ASN A 115 9.66 -4.07 -0.61
N ALA A 116 9.48 -2.90 -1.23
CA ALA A 116 8.22 -2.15 -1.17
C ALA A 116 7.08 -2.83 -1.96
N SER A 117 7.38 -3.70 -2.93
CA SER A 117 6.38 -4.53 -3.60
C SER A 117 5.86 -5.61 -2.68
N ASP A 118 6.77 -6.36 -2.05
CA ASP A 118 6.40 -7.45 -1.14
C ASP A 118 5.62 -6.89 0.07
N ALA A 119 6.01 -5.70 0.55
CA ALA A 119 5.27 -4.98 1.58
C ALA A 119 3.86 -4.59 1.11
N PHE A 120 3.72 -4.13 -0.15
CA PHE A 120 2.42 -3.82 -0.72
C PHE A 120 1.52 -5.06 -0.75
N ASP A 121 2.02 -6.18 -1.28
CA ASP A 121 1.26 -7.41 -1.42
C ASP A 121 0.85 -7.94 -0.04
N HIS A 122 1.78 -7.97 0.91
CA HIS A 122 1.51 -8.40 2.28
C HIS A 122 0.43 -7.54 2.96
N VAL A 123 0.53 -6.21 2.88
CA VAL A 123 -0.49 -5.30 3.45
C VAL A 123 -1.82 -5.47 2.74
N PHE A 124 -1.82 -5.56 1.41
CA PHE A 124 -3.03 -5.69 0.61
C PHE A 124 -3.78 -6.98 0.96
N GLU A 125 -3.09 -8.12 1.04
CA GLU A 125 -3.67 -9.42 1.35
C GLU A 125 -4.17 -9.53 2.80
N LYS A 126 -3.45 -8.94 3.77
CA LYS A 126 -3.82 -9.03 5.18
C LYS A 126 -4.91 -8.05 5.59
N ILE A 127 -4.92 -6.84 5.02
CA ILE A 127 -5.78 -5.74 5.47
C ILE A 127 -7.06 -5.64 4.64
N CYS A 128 -6.98 -5.65 3.31
CA CYS A 128 -8.14 -5.37 2.45
C CYS A 128 -9.33 -6.31 2.70
N PRO A 129 -9.14 -7.64 2.90
CA PRO A 129 -10.26 -8.55 3.16
C PRO A 129 -11.01 -8.28 4.47
N LEU A 130 -10.42 -7.52 5.40
CA LEU A 130 -11.04 -7.17 6.69
C LEU A 130 -12.04 -6.01 6.56
N PHE A 131 -12.04 -5.29 5.42
CA PHE A 131 -12.99 -4.22 5.15
C PHE A 131 -14.31 -4.77 4.59
N PRO A 132 -15.45 -4.11 4.87
CA PRO A 132 -16.75 -4.56 4.40
C PRO A 132 -16.94 -4.31 2.89
N GLY A 133 -17.74 -5.18 2.26
CA GLY A 133 -18.14 -5.07 0.86
C GLY A 133 -17.34 -5.97 -0.10
N SER A 134 -17.72 -5.92 -1.37
CA SER A 134 -17.04 -6.69 -2.44
C SER A 134 -15.67 -6.11 -2.77
N PRO A 135 -14.72 -6.93 -3.27
CA PRO A 135 -13.44 -6.44 -3.77
C PRO A 135 -13.61 -5.52 -4.98
N TRP A 136 -12.63 -4.65 -5.16
CA TRP A 136 -12.56 -3.78 -6.33
C TRP A 136 -12.39 -4.63 -7.58
N ASN A 137 -13.17 -4.33 -8.62
CA ASN A 137 -13.07 -4.98 -9.92
C ASN A 137 -13.27 -6.50 -9.92
N HIS A 138 -14.01 -7.06 -8.97
CA HIS A 138 -14.35 -8.49 -8.92
C HIS A 138 -14.91 -9.05 -10.25
N ASN A 139 -15.55 -8.22 -11.08
CA ASN A 139 -16.08 -8.60 -12.39
C ASN A 139 -15.06 -8.52 -13.54
N LEU A 140 -13.81 -8.16 -13.28
CA LEU A 140 -12.75 -7.98 -14.28
C LEU A 140 -11.61 -9.00 -14.14
N GLU A 141 -11.76 -10.01 -13.29
CA GLU A 141 -10.79 -11.12 -13.20
C GLU A 141 -10.55 -11.73 -14.59
N GLY A 142 -9.28 -11.87 -14.97
CA GLY A 142 -8.88 -12.36 -16.30
C GLY A 142 -9.01 -11.36 -17.46
N SER A 143 -9.40 -10.10 -17.21
CA SER A 143 -9.48 -9.07 -18.27
C SER A 143 -8.11 -8.47 -18.64
N LEU A 144 -8.03 -7.88 -19.83
CA LEU A 144 -6.85 -7.13 -20.28
C LEU A 144 -6.48 -5.96 -19.36
N LEU A 145 -7.47 -5.35 -18.67
CA LEU A 145 -7.24 -4.26 -17.72
C LEU A 145 -6.55 -4.75 -16.44
N THR A 146 -6.92 -5.94 -15.97
CA THR A 146 -6.26 -6.59 -14.83
C THR A 146 -4.82 -6.93 -15.19
N HIS A 147 -4.59 -7.51 -16.37
CA HIS A 147 -3.24 -7.78 -16.86
C HIS A 147 -2.40 -6.49 -17.01
N PHE A 148 -3.02 -5.38 -17.43
CA PHE A 148 -2.35 -4.09 -17.52
C PHE A 148 -1.90 -3.56 -16.16
N ILE A 149 -2.76 -3.65 -15.14
CA ILE A 149 -2.42 -3.25 -13.76
C ILE A 149 -1.23 -4.07 -13.26
N ASP A 150 -1.29 -5.39 -13.41
CA ASP A 150 -0.24 -6.30 -12.92
C ASP A 150 1.10 -6.06 -13.62
N LEU A 151 1.08 -5.89 -14.93
CA LEU A 151 2.28 -5.61 -15.70
C LEU A 151 2.88 -4.24 -15.35
N LEU A 152 2.04 -3.21 -15.17
CA LEU A 152 2.51 -1.90 -14.75
C LEU A 152 3.12 -1.91 -13.34
N LYS A 153 2.55 -2.67 -12.41
CA LYS A 153 3.16 -2.91 -11.08
C LYS A 153 4.56 -3.52 -11.22
N GLN A 154 4.69 -4.58 -12.02
CA GLN A 154 5.99 -5.24 -12.26
C GLN A 154 7.03 -4.26 -12.84
N VAL A 155 6.65 -3.42 -13.80
CA VAL A 155 7.53 -2.39 -14.38
C VAL A 155 7.98 -1.35 -13.34
N ASN A 156 7.08 -0.94 -12.44
CA ASN A 156 7.38 0.05 -11.41
C ASN A 156 8.33 -0.49 -10.33
N VAL A 157 8.27 -1.79 -10.06
CA VAL A 157 9.11 -2.48 -9.07
C VAL A 157 10.46 -2.86 -9.67
N ALA A 158 10.51 -3.15 -10.97
CA ALA A 158 11.74 -3.54 -11.66
C ALA A 158 12.86 -2.49 -11.53
N SER A 159 14.02 -2.97 -11.09
CA SER A 159 15.27 -2.20 -11.00
C SER A 159 15.58 -1.46 -12.30
N SER A 160 16.06 -0.22 -12.19
CA SER A 160 16.23 0.72 -13.30
C SER A 160 17.20 0.31 -14.42
N SER A 161 17.91 -0.83 -14.32
CA SER A 161 19.02 -1.17 -15.21
C SER A 161 19.09 -2.65 -15.65
N GLY A 162 17.96 -3.36 -15.74
CA GLY A 162 17.92 -4.75 -16.21
C GLY A 162 17.20 -4.92 -17.55
N LYS A 163 17.72 -5.80 -18.44
CA LYS A 163 17.05 -6.24 -19.70
C LYS A 163 15.57 -6.62 -19.49
N ASN A 164 15.21 -7.11 -18.31
CA ASN A 164 13.85 -7.46 -17.93
C ASN A 164 12.89 -6.24 -17.93
N LYS A 165 13.36 -5.06 -17.53
CA LYS A 165 12.51 -3.85 -17.47
C LYS A 165 12.12 -3.35 -18.85
N GLU A 166 13.03 -3.43 -19.82
CA GLU A 166 12.76 -3.05 -21.21
C GLU A 166 11.71 -3.97 -21.83
N GLU A 167 11.85 -5.29 -21.65
CA GLU A 167 10.88 -6.27 -22.15
C GLU A 167 9.49 -6.07 -21.52
N LEU A 168 9.42 -5.86 -20.19
CA LEU A 168 8.17 -5.58 -19.51
C LEU A 168 7.53 -4.26 -19.98
N SER A 169 8.37 -3.24 -20.26
CA SER A 169 7.89 -1.94 -20.77
C SER A 169 7.34 -2.06 -22.19
N GLN A 170 7.96 -2.85 -23.07
CA GLN A 170 7.45 -3.13 -24.41
C GLN A 170 6.10 -3.86 -24.36
N LYS A 171 6.01 -4.94 -23.57
CA LYS A 171 4.74 -5.66 -23.35
C LYS A 171 3.65 -4.72 -22.82
N LEU A 172 4.01 -3.79 -21.94
CA LEU A 172 3.10 -2.82 -21.37
C LEU A 172 2.60 -1.82 -22.42
N GLN A 173 3.46 -1.37 -23.32
CA GLN A 173 3.09 -0.50 -24.45
C GLN A 173 2.15 -1.23 -25.42
N GLU A 174 2.46 -2.46 -25.81
CA GLU A 174 1.59 -3.26 -26.68
C GLU A 174 0.20 -3.47 -26.07
N LEU A 175 0.14 -3.79 -24.78
CA LEU A 175 -1.10 -3.97 -24.06
C LEU A 175 -1.89 -2.66 -23.96
N SER A 176 -1.20 -1.54 -23.71
CA SER A 176 -1.80 -0.20 -23.70
C SER A 176 -2.43 0.15 -25.04
N LEU A 177 -1.76 -0.20 -26.15
CA LEU A 177 -2.27 0.02 -27.50
C LEU A 177 -3.54 -0.81 -27.76
N LYS A 178 -3.54 -2.11 -27.40
CA LYS A 178 -4.71 -2.99 -27.54
C LYS A 178 -5.92 -2.48 -26.75
N ILE A 179 -5.68 -2.01 -25.52
CA ILE A 179 -6.73 -1.39 -24.70
C ILE A 179 -7.25 -0.12 -25.39
N MET A 180 -6.34 0.75 -25.86
CA MET A 180 -6.72 2.02 -26.51
C MET A 180 -7.54 1.84 -27.78
N GLN A 181 -7.28 0.77 -28.55
CA GLN A 181 -8.00 0.44 -29.78
C GLN A 181 -9.38 -0.19 -29.54
N THR A 182 -9.71 -0.56 -28.30
CA THR A 182 -10.97 -1.20 -27.95
C THR A 182 -11.86 -0.25 -27.14
N ASP A 183 -12.89 0.31 -27.75
CA ASP A 183 -13.75 1.34 -27.13
C ASP A 183 -14.39 0.89 -25.81
N SER A 184 -14.86 -0.36 -25.73
CA SER A 184 -15.44 -0.90 -24.49
C SER A 184 -14.43 -0.97 -23.35
N LEU A 185 -13.18 -1.35 -23.63
CA LEU A 185 -12.09 -1.38 -22.65
C LEU A 185 -11.64 0.02 -22.27
N MET A 186 -11.60 0.97 -23.20
CA MET A 186 -11.30 2.37 -22.87
C MET A 186 -12.39 3.03 -22.05
N SER A 187 -13.65 2.74 -22.32
CA SER A 187 -14.77 3.18 -21.48
C SER A 187 -14.61 2.65 -20.06
N LYS A 188 -14.33 1.34 -19.94
CA LYS A 188 -14.07 0.71 -18.65
C LYS A 188 -12.83 1.29 -17.96
N ALA A 189 -11.76 1.55 -18.69
CA ALA A 189 -10.55 2.17 -18.15
C ALA A 189 -10.80 3.56 -17.56
N LYS A 190 -11.70 4.36 -18.16
CA LYS A 190 -12.14 5.65 -17.61
C LYS A 190 -12.88 5.47 -16.28
N GLU A 191 -13.80 4.50 -16.18
CA GLU A 191 -14.48 4.19 -14.91
C GLU A 191 -13.49 3.80 -13.80
N LEU A 192 -12.39 3.14 -14.16
CA LEU A 192 -11.33 2.71 -13.25
C LEU A 192 -10.28 3.79 -12.96
N ASN A 193 -10.33 4.95 -13.63
CA ASN A 193 -9.32 6.00 -13.60
C ASN A 193 -7.93 5.58 -14.12
N LEU A 194 -7.89 4.64 -15.07
CA LEU A 194 -6.66 4.15 -15.70
C LEU A 194 -6.35 4.81 -17.05
N ASP A 195 -7.34 5.47 -17.65
CA ASP A 195 -7.27 6.05 -19.00
C ASP A 195 -6.09 7.02 -19.18
N LYS A 196 -5.84 7.90 -18.20
CA LYS A 196 -4.70 8.83 -18.24
C LYS A 196 -3.37 8.10 -18.24
N LYS A 197 -3.25 7.04 -17.43
CA LYS A 197 -2.02 6.26 -17.31
C LYS A 197 -1.75 5.46 -18.58
N ILE A 198 -2.77 4.80 -19.13
CA ILE A 198 -2.69 4.08 -20.42
C ILE A 198 -2.22 5.02 -21.53
N ARG A 199 -2.81 6.22 -21.65
CA ARG A 199 -2.40 7.21 -22.65
C ARG A 199 -0.97 7.70 -22.46
N SER A 200 -0.54 7.93 -21.21
CA SER A 200 0.82 8.41 -20.91
C SER A 200 1.93 7.41 -21.27
N LEU A 201 1.60 6.13 -21.42
CA LEU A 201 2.58 5.09 -21.78
C LEU A 201 2.79 4.97 -23.30
N LEU A 202 1.92 5.60 -24.09
CA LEU A 202 1.93 5.61 -25.55
C LEU A 202 2.37 6.96 -26.14
N ALA A 203 2.58 7.97 -25.30
CA ALA A 203 3.08 9.30 -25.66
C ALA A 203 4.60 9.32 -25.56
#